data_AF-A0A842MUD6-F1
#
_entry.id   AF-A0A842MUD6-F1
#
_cell.length_a   1.000
_cell.length_b   1.000
_cell.length_c   1.000
_cell.angle_alpha   90.00
_cell.angle_beta   90.00
_cell.angle_gamma   90.00
#
_symmetry.space_group_name_H-M   'P 1'
#
loop_
_entity.id
_entity.type
_entity.pdbx_description
1 polymer ?
#
loop_
_entity_poly.entity_id
_entity_poly.type
_entity_poly.pdbx_seq_one_letter_code
_entity_poly.pdbx_strand_id
1 'polypeptide(L)'
;MTGELLGDYFNRYGVDINGVRFPGVISSVAPPGGGTTDYAVETFYEAMKNGRYTCFVEERPVLPMIYMPDGLKVTLDVMDADLSRLKNHTDFNLAGVSFSVGELASKIRKHIPDFEVSYVPDYRQEIADTWPHSIDDSAAREEWG
;
A
#
# COMPACT_ATOMS: atom_id res chain seq x y z
N MET A 1 10.94 12.12 7.26
CA MET A 1 9.92 12.85 6.46
C MET A 1 10.42 14.25 6.19
N THR A 2 11.17 14.45 5.10
CA THR A 2 11.66 15.78 4.69
C THR A 2 10.98 16.25 3.39
N GLY A 3 10.52 15.33 2.54
CA GLY A 3 9.89 15.64 1.25
C GLY A 3 8.54 16.33 1.38
N GLU A 4 7.63 15.80 2.22
CA GLU A 4 6.29 16.40 2.45
C GLU A 4 6.41 17.84 2.95
N LEU A 5 7.17 18.05 4.03
CA LEU A 5 7.43 19.39 4.59
C LEU A 5 8.07 20.35 3.59
N LEU A 6 8.93 19.84 2.69
CA LEU A 6 9.53 20.65 1.63
C LEU A 6 8.51 21.02 0.55
N GLY A 7 7.61 20.11 0.20
CA GLY A 7 6.50 20.39 -0.72
C GLY A 7 5.59 21.47 -0.17
N ASP A 8 5.15 21.33 1.09
CA ASP A 8 4.37 22.36 1.79
C ASP A 8 5.10 23.71 1.87
N TYR A 9 6.42 23.67 2.07
CA TYR A 9 7.24 24.88 2.07
C TYR A 9 7.13 25.62 0.72
N PHE A 10 7.23 24.89 -0.40
CA PHE A 10 7.18 25.46 -1.75
C PHE A 10 5.76 25.86 -2.19
N ASN A 11 4.71 25.24 -1.65
CA ASN A 11 3.33 25.69 -1.84
C ASN A 11 3.16 27.17 -1.42
N ARG A 12 3.87 27.63 -0.37
CA ARG A 12 3.87 29.04 0.06
C ARG A 12 4.49 30.01 -0.96
N TYR A 13 5.25 29.48 -1.92
CA TYR A 13 5.85 30.24 -3.03
C TYR A 13 5.05 30.09 -4.34
N GLY A 14 3.85 29.49 -4.28
CA GLY A 14 2.96 29.34 -5.44
C GLY A 14 3.36 28.19 -6.38
N VAL A 15 4.22 27.27 -5.94
CA VAL A 15 4.47 26.03 -6.67
C VAL A 15 3.38 25.04 -6.28
N ASP A 16 2.62 24.54 -7.24
CA ASP A 16 1.55 23.56 -7.00
C ASP A 16 2.15 22.16 -6.78
N ILE A 17 2.19 21.72 -5.52
CA ILE A 17 2.72 20.42 -5.11
C ILE A 17 1.66 19.69 -4.28
N ASN A 18 1.18 18.57 -4.81
CA ASN A 18 0.29 17.66 -4.11
C ASN A 18 0.99 16.31 -3.88
N GLY A 19 0.69 15.67 -2.77
CA GLY A 19 1.38 14.49 -2.28
C GLY A 19 0.43 13.56 -1.55
N VAL A 20 0.67 12.26 -1.76
CA VAL A 20 -0.13 11.19 -1.18
C VAL A 20 0.80 10.16 -0.53
N ARG A 21 0.33 9.54 0.56
CA ARG A 21 1.01 8.45 1.24
C ARG A 21 0.41 7.13 0.79
N PHE A 22 1.15 6.45 -0.07
CA PHE A 22 0.76 5.13 -0.54
C PHE A 22 0.89 4.08 0.58
N PRO A 23 -0.13 3.24 0.79
CA PRO A 23 0.04 1.98 1.48
C PRO A 23 0.85 1.00 0.60
N GLY A 24 0.97 -0.27 1.00
CA GLY A 24 1.59 -1.27 0.14
C GLY A 24 0.85 -1.42 -1.18
N VAL A 25 1.55 -1.40 -2.31
CA VAL A 25 0.92 -1.44 -3.64
C VAL A 25 1.00 -2.84 -4.23
N ILE A 26 -0.16 -3.40 -4.59
CA ILE A 26 -0.26 -4.70 -5.24
C ILE A 26 -0.39 -4.50 -6.75
N SER A 27 0.51 -5.10 -7.53
CA SER A 27 0.47 -5.05 -8.99
C SER A 27 0.82 -6.41 -9.59
N SER A 28 0.32 -6.68 -10.80
CA SER A 28 0.61 -7.90 -11.56
C SER A 28 1.54 -7.68 -12.75
N VAL A 29 1.89 -6.43 -13.05
CA VAL A 29 2.66 -6.07 -14.25
C VAL A 29 4.15 -6.06 -13.96
N ALA A 30 4.55 -5.45 -12.83
CA ALA A 30 5.93 -5.39 -12.41
C ALA A 30 6.23 -6.49 -11.39
N PRO A 31 7.39 -7.16 -11.49
CA PRO A 31 7.82 -8.12 -10.48
C PRO A 31 8.09 -7.41 -9.13
N PRO A 32 7.99 -8.13 -8.00
CA PRO A 32 8.32 -7.60 -6.68
C PRO A 32 9.77 -7.14 -6.60
N GLY A 33 10.02 -6.01 -5.96
CA GLY A 33 11.32 -5.34 -5.90
C GLY A 33 12.12 -5.63 -4.62
N GLY A 34 11.50 -6.27 -3.61
CA GLY A 34 12.11 -6.61 -2.33
C GLY A 34 11.68 -5.70 -1.15
N GLY A 35 10.63 -4.90 -1.32
CA GLY A 35 10.05 -4.09 -0.24
C GLY A 35 9.33 -4.94 0.83
N THR A 36 9.07 -4.35 2.00
CA THR A 36 8.40 -5.06 3.11
C THR A 36 6.97 -5.51 2.77
N THR A 37 6.25 -4.77 1.91
CA THR A 37 4.89 -5.14 1.46
C THR A 37 4.86 -6.06 0.25
N ASP A 38 6.02 -6.34 -0.35
CA ASP A 38 6.09 -7.10 -1.60
C ASP A 38 5.72 -8.57 -1.41
N TYR A 39 5.64 -9.06 -0.16
CA TYR A 39 5.07 -10.38 0.11
C TYR A 39 3.68 -10.54 -0.51
N ALA A 40 2.88 -9.47 -0.57
CA ALA A 40 1.53 -9.54 -1.11
C ALA A 40 1.54 -9.85 -2.61
N VAL A 41 2.55 -9.34 -3.34
CA VAL A 41 2.75 -9.62 -4.76
C VAL A 41 3.41 -10.99 -4.95
N GLU A 42 4.49 -11.28 -4.22
CA GLU A 42 5.21 -12.56 -4.27
C GLU A 42 4.28 -13.76 -4.02
N THR A 43 3.36 -13.63 -3.06
CA THR A 43 2.40 -14.68 -2.72
C THR A 43 1.58 -15.11 -3.93
N PHE A 44 1.12 -14.17 -4.79
CA PHE A 44 0.37 -14.52 -6.00
C PHE A 44 1.24 -15.23 -7.04
N TYR A 45 2.48 -14.78 -7.25
CA TYR A 45 3.40 -15.41 -8.19
C TYR A 45 3.73 -16.85 -7.77
N GLU A 46 4.07 -17.04 -6.50
CA GLU A 46 4.48 -18.33 -5.95
C GLU A 46 3.29 -19.30 -5.80
N ALA A 47 2.10 -18.79 -5.47
CA ALA A 47 0.87 -19.58 -5.49
C ALA A 47 0.58 -20.15 -6.90
N MET A 48 0.70 -19.32 -7.94
CA MET A 48 0.44 -19.73 -9.32
C MET A 48 1.52 -20.65 -9.89
N LYS A 49 2.79 -20.41 -9.53
CA LYS A 49 3.93 -21.14 -10.10
C LYS A 49 4.20 -22.46 -9.40
N ASN A 50 4.17 -22.45 -8.06
CA ASN A 50 4.66 -23.54 -7.22
C ASN A 50 3.59 -24.11 -6.29
N GLY A 51 2.45 -23.44 -6.11
CA GLY A 51 1.42 -23.83 -5.14
C GLY A 51 1.88 -23.69 -3.69
N ARG A 52 3.02 -23.04 -3.43
CA ARG A 52 3.57 -22.83 -2.09
C ARG A 52 4.38 -21.55 -2.03
N TYR A 53 4.41 -20.90 -0.86
CA TYR A 53 5.18 -19.69 -0.63
C TYR A 53 5.83 -19.69 0.77
N THR A 54 7.04 -19.15 0.88
CA THR A 54 7.69 -18.89 2.17
C THR A 54 7.71 -17.38 2.40
N CYS A 55 6.86 -16.90 3.29
CA CYS A 55 6.73 -15.49 3.62
C CYS A 55 7.77 -15.05 4.64
N PHE A 56 8.33 -13.86 4.43
CA PHE A 56 9.35 -13.24 5.29
C PHE A 56 8.76 -12.36 6.42
N VAL A 57 7.43 -12.32 6.53
CA VAL A 57 6.71 -11.78 7.69
C VAL A 57 5.83 -12.86 8.29
N GLU A 58 5.44 -12.67 9.55
CA GLU A 58 4.55 -13.57 10.27
C GLU A 58 3.13 -13.58 9.66
N GLU A 59 2.32 -14.55 10.09
CA GLU A 59 0.94 -14.70 9.64
C GLU A 59 0.03 -13.54 10.03
N ARG A 60 0.31 -12.90 11.18
CA ARG A 60 -0.60 -11.99 11.90
C ARG A 60 -0.55 -10.52 11.51
N PRO A 61 0.61 -9.90 11.22
CA PRO A 61 0.69 -8.47 10.95
C PRO A 61 -0.29 -8.04 9.87
N VAL A 62 -1.17 -7.11 10.21
CA VAL A 62 -2.10 -6.50 9.26
C VAL A 62 -1.45 -5.25 8.69
N LEU A 63 -1.36 -5.16 7.38
CA LEU A 63 -0.84 -3.98 6.69
C LEU A 63 -1.88 -3.42 5.72
N PRO A 64 -1.98 -2.09 5.59
CA PRO A 64 -2.79 -1.45 4.59
C PRO A 64 -2.17 -1.66 3.21
N MET A 65 -3.02 -1.93 2.22
CA MET A 65 -2.66 -2.21 0.84
C MET A 65 -3.61 -1.49 -0.12
N ILE A 66 -3.15 -1.21 -1.33
CA ILE A 66 -3.95 -0.69 -2.44
C ILE A 66 -3.63 -1.43 -3.74
N TYR A 67 -4.62 -1.62 -4.60
CA TYR A 67 -4.40 -2.23 -5.90
C TYR A 67 -3.94 -1.17 -6.90
N MET A 68 -3.00 -1.53 -7.79
CA MET A 68 -2.35 -0.57 -8.71
C MET A 68 -3.33 0.29 -9.53
N PRO A 69 -4.43 -0.23 -10.11
CA PRO A 69 -5.42 0.60 -10.81
C PRO A 69 -6.04 1.69 -9.93
N ASP A 70 -6.31 1.40 -8.66
CA ASP A 70 -6.85 2.38 -7.72
C ASP A 70 -5.77 3.41 -7.35
N GLY A 71 -4.53 2.96 -7.17
CA GLY A 71 -3.40 3.86 -6.93
C GLY A 71 -3.12 4.83 -8.08
N LEU A 72 -3.24 4.35 -9.32
CA LEU A 72 -3.14 5.20 -10.52
C LEU A 72 -4.29 6.20 -10.59
N LYS A 73 -5.52 5.73 -10.37
CA LYS A 73 -6.70 6.59 -10.37
C LYS A 73 -6.56 7.72 -9.35
N VAL A 74 -6.21 7.39 -8.11
CA VAL A 74 -6.04 8.37 -7.04
C VAL A 74 -4.93 9.38 -7.36
N THR A 75 -3.83 8.94 -7.96
CA THR A 75 -2.74 9.85 -8.37
C THR A 75 -3.23 10.86 -9.40
N LEU A 76 -4.05 10.44 -10.35
CA LEU A 76 -4.65 11.35 -11.32
C LEU A 76 -5.69 12.28 -10.67
N ASP A 77 -6.54 11.72 -9.81
CA ASP A 77 -7.60 12.48 -9.14
C ASP A 77 -7.03 13.61 -8.26
N VAL A 78 -5.93 13.37 -7.53
CA VAL A 78 -5.27 14.42 -6.72
C VAL A 78 -4.53 15.45 -7.58
N MET A 79 -4.02 15.05 -8.76
CA MET A 79 -3.37 15.96 -9.70
C MET A 79 -4.38 16.89 -10.41
N ASP A 80 -5.59 16.40 -10.65
CA ASP A 80 -6.68 17.16 -11.29
C ASP A 80 -7.59 17.86 -10.25
N ALA A 81 -7.26 17.78 -8.96
CA ALA A 81 -8.08 18.34 -7.89
C ALA A 81 -8.18 19.87 -7.97
N ASP A 82 -9.36 20.40 -7.68
CA ASP A 82 -9.57 21.83 -7.55
C ASP A 82 -8.84 22.36 -6.31
N LEU A 83 -7.76 23.11 -6.54
CA LEU A 83 -6.92 23.70 -5.49
C LEU A 83 -7.71 24.53 -4.47
N SER A 84 -8.86 25.10 -4.86
CA SER A 84 -9.69 25.87 -3.93
C SER A 84 -10.41 25.01 -2.87
N ARG A 85 -10.48 23.70 -3.09
CA ARG A 85 -11.07 22.72 -2.16
C ARG A 85 -10.05 22.09 -1.22
N LEU A 86 -8.77 22.14 -1.58
CA LEU A 86 -7.68 21.54 -0.84
C LEU A 86 -7.34 22.38 0.40
N LYS A 87 -7.39 21.76 1.57
CA LYS A 87 -6.83 22.28 2.83
C LYS A 87 -5.49 21.60 3.12
N ASN A 88 -5.40 20.32 2.79
CA ASN A 88 -4.19 19.51 2.77
C ASN A 88 -3.59 19.51 1.36
N HIS A 89 -2.29 19.28 1.25
CA HIS A 89 -1.59 19.27 -0.04
C HIS A 89 -0.70 18.05 -0.19
N THR A 90 0.28 17.88 0.71
CA THR A 90 1.37 16.91 0.50
C THR A 90 1.28 15.64 1.34
N ASP A 91 0.22 15.50 2.15
CA ASP A 91 0.14 14.51 3.22
C ASP A 91 -1.16 13.68 3.21
N PHE A 92 -1.82 13.56 2.05
CA PHE A 92 -3.04 12.77 1.92
C PHE A 92 -2.76 11.28 2.13
N ASN A 93 -3.30 10.74 3.20
CA ASN A 93 -3.37 9.31 3.44
C ASN A 93 -4.29 8.63 2.42
N LEU A 94 -3.84 7.51 1.84
CA LEU A 94 -4.69 6.68 0.98
C LEU A 94 -4.99 5.35 1.67
N ALA A 95 -6.25 4.95 1.69
CA ALA A 95 -6.66 3.64 2.17
C ALA A 95 -7.26 2.81 1.03
N GLY A 96 -6.85 1.54 0.97
CA GLY A 96 -7.50 0.52 0.14
C GLY A 96 -8.12 -0.54 1.04
N VAL A 97 -7.43 -1.66 1.19
CA VAL A 97 -7.81 -2.76 2.08
C VAL A 97 -6.68 -3.07 3.05
N SER A 98 -7.03 -3.42 4.28
CA SER A 98 -6.07 -3.92 5.27
C SER A 98 -6.28 -5.41 5.46
N PHE A 99 -5.22 -6.19 5.43
CA PHE A 99 -5.28 -7.63 5.68
C PHE A 99 -3.95 -8.18 6.22
N SER A 100 -4.00 -9.35 6.84
CA SER A 100 -2.82 -10.12 7.22
C SER A 100 -2.40 -11.14 6.16
N VAL A 101 -1.18 -11.67 6.27
CA VAL A 101 -0.70 -12.72 5.35
C VAL A 101 -1.57 -13.97 5.44
N GLY A 102 -2.03 -14.33 6.64
CA GLY A 102 -2.95 -15.44 6.83
C GLY A 102 -4.30 -15.24 6.13
N GLU A 103 -4.84 -14.02 6.18
CA GLU A 103 -6.08 -13.68 5.47
C GLU A 103 -5.90 -13.73 3.95
N LEU A 104 -4.79 -13.21 3.43
CA LEU A 104 -4.45 -13.29 2.02
C LEU A 104 -4.33 -14.77 1.56
N ALA A 105 -3.58 -15.58 2.30
CA ALA A 105 -3.42 -17.01 2.01
C ALA A 105 -4.77 -17.75 2.01
N SER A 106 -5.63 -17.45 2.98
CA SER A 106 -6.99 -18.00 3.06
C SER A 106 -7.84 -17.62 1.85
N LYS A 107 -7.73 -16.39 1.35
CA LYS A 107 -8.43 -15.95 0.13
C LYS A 107 -7.88 -16.65 -1.12
N ILE A 108 -6.57 -16.80 -1.23
CA ILE A 108 -5.93 -17.52 -2.35
C ILE A 108 -6.35 -18.99 -2.34
N ARG A 109 -6.44 -19.64 -1.18
CA ARG A 109 -6.91 -21.04 -1.04
C ARG A 109 -8.32 -21.28 -1.60
N LYS A 110 -9.16 -20.26 -1.67
CA LYS A 110 -10.49 -20.40 -2.33
C LYS A 110 -10.40 -20.63 -3.83
N HIS A 111 -9.29 -20.23 -4.44
CA HIS A 111 -9.02 -20.38 -5.87
C HIS A 111 -7.98 -21.48 -6.14
N ILE A 112 -7.04 -21.70 -5.21
CA ILE A 112 -5.98 -22.71 -5.28
C ILE A 112 -5.99 -23.50 -3.96
N PRO A 113 -6.83 -24.55 -3.82
CA PRO A 113 -7.07 -25.25 -2.55
C PRO A 113 -5.82 -25.80 -1.87
N ASP A 114 -4.85 -26.26 -2.65
CA ASP A 114 -3.61 -26.86 -2.17
C ASP A 114 -2.51 -25.83 -1.87
N PHE A 115 -2.85 -24.53 -1.82
CA PHE A 115 -1.88 -23.47 -1.58
C PHE A 115 -1.33 -23.51 -0.14
N GLU A 116 -0.02 -23.72 -0.01
CA GLU A 116 0.68 -23.77 1.27
C GLU A 116 1.50 -22.49 1.53
N VAL A 117 1.49 -22.00 2.76
CA VAL A 117 2.32 -20.87 3.19
C VAL A 117 3.10 -21.26 4.43
N SER A 118 4.40 -21.03 4.40
CA SER A 118 5.30 -21.11 5.55
C SER A 118 5.78 -19.72 5.92
N TYR A 119 6.03 -19.48 7.20
CA TYR A 119 6.46 -18.17 7.71
C TYR A 119 7.87 -18.29 8.27
N VAL A 120 8.81 -17.54 7.69
CA VAL A 120 10.20 -17.46 8.14
C VAL A 120 10.56 -15.97 8.24
N PRO A 121 10.18 -15.31 9.36
CA PRO A 121 10.35 -13.88 9.51
C PRO A 121 11.82 -13.45 9.40
N ASP A 122 12.08 -12.31 8.75
CA ASP A 122 13.38 -11.66 8.73
C ASP A 122 13.31 -10.21 9.26
N TYR A 123 14.34 -9.39 9.01
CA TYR A 123 14.40 -8.00 9.46
C TYR A 123 13.20 -7.14 9.00
N ARG A 124 12.49 -7.53 7.93
CA ARG A 124 11.31 -6.84 7.42
C ARG A 124 10.10 -6.99 8.35
N GLN A 125 10.09 -8.00 9.23
CA GLN A 125 9.10 -8.15 10.27
C GLN A 125 9.10 -6.95 11.23
N GLU A 126 10.28 -6.56 11.71
CA GLU A 126 10.42 -5.39 12.60
C GLU A 126 9.95 -4.10 11.92
N ILE A 127 10.15 -3.98 10.61
CA ILE A 127 9.65 -2.85 9.82
C ILE A 127 8.12 -2.88 9.78
N ALA A 128 7.53 -4.03 9.45
CA ALA A 128 6.08 -4.21 9.37
C ALA A 128 5.38 -3.90 10.71
N ASP A 129 5.98 -4.30 11.83
CA ASP A 129 5.42 -4.07 13.16
C ASP A 129 5.42 -2.59 13.59
N THR A 130 6.22 -1.74 12.94
CA THR A 130 6.22 -0.30 13.21
C THR A 130 5.16 0.47 12.41
N TRP A 131 4.49 -0.18 11.45
CA TRP A 131 3.55 0.47 10.55
C TRP A 131 2.12 0.40 11.07
N PRO A 132 1.26 1.37 10.74
CA PRO A 132 -0.14 1.36 11.15
C PRO A 132 -0.89 0.21 10.46
N HIS A 133 -1.80 -0.43 11.19
CA HIS A 133 -2.63 -1.51 10.65
C HIS A 133 -3.77 -1.02 9.74
N SER A 134 -4.19 0.23 9.93
CA SER A 134 -5.23 0.89 9.14
C SER A 134 -4.88 2.35 8.95
N ILE A 135 -5.39 2.93 7.86
CA ILE A 135 -5.16 4.32 7.49
C ILE A 135 -6.50 5.05 7.47
N ASP A 136 -6.55 6.24 8.07
CA ASP A 136 -7.66 7.18 7.91
C ASP A 136 -7.39 8.06 6.69
N ASP A 137 -8.25 7.91 5.67
CA ASP A 137 -8.21 8.62 4.39
C ASP A 137 -9.33 9.66 4.25
N SER A 138 -9.98 10.06 5.36
CA SER A 138 -11.08 11.03 5.37
C SER A 138 -10.75 12.35 4.67
N ALA A 139 -9.54 12.90 4.88
CA ALA A 139 -9.13 14.15 4.25
C ALA A 139 -9.11 14.06 2.72
N ALA A 140 -8.63 12.94 2.16
CA ALA A 140 -8.65 12.70 0.72
C ALA A 140 -10.08 12.70 0.16
N ARG A 141 -10.97 11.96 0.84
CA ARG A 141 -12.38 11.82 0.48
C ARG A 141 -13.15 13.14 0.51
N GLU A 142 -12.87 13.96 1.50
CA GLU A 142 -13.57 15.23 1.69
C GLU A 142 -13.08 16.31 0.71
N GLU A 143 -11.78 16.35 0.44
CA GLU A 143 -11.17 17.47 -0.27
C GLU A 143 -11.17 17.28 -1.79
N TRP A 144 -10.93 16.07 -2.28
CA TRP A 144 -10.82 15.82 -3.73
C TRP A 144 -11.58 14.59 -4.26
N GLY A 145 -12.09 13.70 -3.40
CA GLY A 145 -13.15 12.72 -3.75
C GLY A 145 -12.77 11.27 -3.52
#